data_AF-A0A1F6FFA9-F1
#
_entry.id   AF-A0A1F6FFA9-F1
#
_cell.length_a   1.000
_cell.length_b   1.000
_cell.length_c   1.000
_cell.angle_alpha   90.00
_cell.angle_beta   90.00
_cell.angle_gamma   90.00
#
_symmetry.space_group_name_H-M   'P 1'
#
loop_
_entity.id
_entity.type
_entity.pdbx_description
1 polymer ?
#
loop_
_entity_poly.entity_id
_entity_poly.type
_entity_poly.pdbx_seq_one_letter_code
_entity_poly.pdbx_strand_id
1 'polypeptide(L)'
;MEIKNIRKRDGSVQEFNLDKIESAILKALYETKEGEAADAKKVAELVHQKTVSMCVQAATAASDDPKSQKCVDGHPAVEEVQDLVEQALMELNYFETAKAYIIYRNARKKLRERDIFKKRVNLKPYEYPELNEYVSSIRHSYWIHTEFNYTSDINDFHVNVSPSERNAMKNAMLAIAQIEVAVKTFWGDVYKKMPKPEIGSVGATFAESEVRHADAYSHLLEILGLNSEFEKITSVPVIQERIKYLEKTIKLAHTDENRQYMHSVLLFSLFIEHVSLFSQFLIMMSFNKHRNLFKGISNAVEATSKEEQIHGMFGIDLINIIKKEHPEWFDDACKELIIKSCQEAYEAECGIVDWIYEDGELEFMPATNVKEFIKNRFNNSLAAIGLPRIFEVSEALLEETDWFDNEVIATKHVDFFHKRSINYNKRSASVTSDDLF
;
A
#
# COMPACT_ATOMS: atom_id res chain seq x y z
N MET A 1 -23.61 7.86 -38.89
CA MET A 1 -22.47 7.50 -38.03
C MET A 1 -22.43 5.99 -37.94
N GLU A 2 -21.25 5.38 -38.11
CA GLU A 2 -21.06 3.93 -38.01
C GLU A 2 -20.32 3.63 -36.69
N ILE A 3 -20.84 2.70 -35.88
CA ILE A 3 -20.21 2.29 -34.62
C ILE A 3 -19.22 1.17 -34.92
N LYS A 4 -17.93 1.51 -34.98
CA LYS A 4 -16.86 0.55 -35.26
C LYS A 4 -16.31 -0.13 -34.01
N ASN A 5 -16.35 0.56 -32.87
CA ASN A 5 -15.72 0.11 -31.63
C ASN A 5 -16.66 0.24 -30.44
N ILE A 6 -16.38 -0.52 -29.39
CA ILE A 6 -17.06 -0.51 -28.09
C ILE A 6 -16.02 -0.44 -26.95
N ARG A 7 -16.32 0.36 -25.93
CA ARG A 7 -15.50 0.44 -24.71
C ARG A 7 -15.93 -0.61 -23.69
N LYS A 8 -15.02 -1.49 -23.32
CA LYS A 8 -15.21 -2.56 -22.35
C LYS A 8 -15.20 -2.00 -20.92
N ARG A 9 -15.60 -2.85 -19.96
CA ARG A 9 -15.67 -2.49 -18.54
C ARG A 9 -14.31 -2.19 -17.90
N ASP A 10 -13.24 -2.77 -18.46
CA ASP A 10 -11.84 -2.50 -18.08
C ASP A 10 -11.26 -1.27 -18.76
N GLY A 11 -12.07 -0.52 -19.53
CA GLY A 11 -11.67 0.67 -20.28
C GLY A 11 -11.07 0.38 -21.66
N SER A 12 -10.75 -0.88 -21.98
CA SER A 12 -10.20 -1.26 -23.29
C SER A 12 -11.21 -1.06 -24.42
N VAL A 13 -10.72 -0.78 -25.62
CA VAL A 13 -11.54 -0.59 -26.81
C VAL A 13 -11.43 -1.83 -27.69
N GLN A 14 -12.57 -2.37 -28.13
CA GLN A 14 -12.65 -3.53 -29.01
C GLN A 14 -13.58 -3.25 -30.19
N GLU A 15 -13.48 -4.04 -31.25
CA GLU A 15 -14.41 -3.97 -32.38
C GLU A 15 -15.85 -4.23 -31.92
N PHE A 16 -16.78 -3.39 -32.39
CA PHE A 16 -18.20 -3.53 -32.12
C PHE A 16 -18.75 -4.70 -32.92
N ASN A 17 -19.40 -5.64 -32.25
CA ASN A 17 -20.00 -6.81 -32.89
C ASN A 17 -21.46 -6.94 -32.42
N LEU A 18 -22.39 -6.77 -33.36
CA LEU A 18 -23.83 -6.82 -33.09
C LEU A 18 -24.32 -8.22 -32.71
N ASP A 19 -23.72 -9.27 -33.30
CA ASP A 19 -24.07 -10.67 -33.02
C ASP A 19 -23.89 -11.02 -31.53
N LYS A 20 -22.94 -10.38 -30.83
CA LYS A 20 -22.78 -10.55 -29.37
C LYS A 20 -23.97 -10.00 -28.59
N ILE A 21 -24.57 -8.90 -29.05
CA ILE A 21 -25.76 -8.30 -28.43
C ILE A 21 -26.97 -9.19 -28.72
N GLU A 22 -27.15 -9.59 -29.98
CA GLU A 22 -28.21 -10.51 -30.41
C GLU A 22 -28.16 -11.83 -29.62
N SER A 23 -26.99 -12.45 -29.50
CA SER A 23 -26.82 -13.69 -28.74
C SER A 23 -27.16 -13.54 -27.26
N ALA A 24 -26.84 -12.40 -26.65
CA ALA A 24 -27.20 -12.12 -25.26
C ALA A 24 -28.71 -11.95 -25.08
N ILE A 25 -29.37 -11.26 -26.01
CA ILE A 25 -30.83 -11.07 -26.03
C ILE A 25 -31.53 -12.41 -26.24
N LEU A 26 -31.08 -13.21 -27.21
CA LEU A 26 -31.67 -14.51 -27.53
C LEU A 26 -31.69 -15.45 -26.32
N LYS A 27 -30.58 -15.48 -25.55
CA LYS A 27 -30.51 -16.27 -24.30
C LYS A 27 -31.55 -15.81 -23.28
N ALA A 28 -31.76 -14.51 -23.16
CA ALA A 28 -32.75 -13.96 -22.23
C ALA A 28 -34.20 -14.26 -22.69
N LEU A 29 -34.50 -14.10 -23.99
CA LEU A 29 -35.81 -14.42 -24.57
C LEU A 29 -36.16 -15.90 -24.41
N TYR A 30 -35.20 -16.80 -24.60
CA TYR A 30 -35.39 -18.24 -24.39
C TYR A 30 -35.61 -18.60 -22.91
N GLU A 31 -34.91 -17.96 -21.98
CA GLU A 31 -35.09 -18.20 -20.55
C GLU A 31 -36.52 -17.87 -20.09
N THR A 32 -37.09 -16.77 -20.59
CA THR A 32 -38.45 -16.35 -20.24
C THR A 32 -39.53 -16.87 -21.18
N LYS A 33 -39.14 -17.54 -22.27
CA LYS A 33 -40.03 -18.06 -23.32
C LYS A 33 -40.89 -16.98 -24.01
N GLU A 34 -40.37 -15.76 -24.14
CA GLU A 34 -41.09 -14.62 -24.76
C GLU A 34 -40.71 -14.36 -26.22
N GLY A 35 -39.68 -15.03 -26.77
CA GLY A 35 -39.30 -14.84 -28.17
C GLY A 35 -38.26 -15.82 -28.69
N GLU A 36 -37.99 -15.72 -29.98
CA GLU A 36 -37.07 -16.59 -30.73
C GLU A 36 -35.94 -15.79 -31.40
N ALA A 37 -35.17 -16.44 -32.28
CA ALA A 37 -34.05 -15.82 -32.99
C ALA A 37 -34.47 -14.57 -33.79
N ALA A 38 -35.64 -14.59 -34.42
CA ALA A 38 -36.15 -13.45 -35.19
C ALA A 38 -36.43 -12.23 -34.30
N ASP A 39 -36.97 -12.46 -33.10
CA ASP A 39 -37.23 -11.42 -32.10
C ASP A 39 -35.91 -10.85 -31.55
N ALA A 40 -34.94 -11.72 -31.24
CA ALA A 40 -33.62 -11.30 -30.77
C ALA A 40 -32.93 -10.37 -31.78
N LYS A 41 -33.00 -10.70 -33.08
CA LYS A 41 -32.48 -9.86 -34.15
C LYS A 41 -33.18 -8.52 -34.21
N LYS A 42 -34.52 -8.48 -34.13
CA LYS A 42 -35.31 -7.25 -34.12
C LYS A 42 -34.95 -6.34 -32.93
N VAL A 43 -34.79 -6.90 -31.74
CA VAL A 43 -34.35 -6.16 -30.55
C VAL A 43 -32.92 -5.65 -30.76
N ALA A 44 -32.01 -6.48 -31.26
CA ALA A 44 -30.61 -6.07 -31.50
C ALA A 44 -30.50 -4.94 -32.54
N GLU A 45 -31.29 -4.97 -33.61
CA GLU A 45 -31.37 -3.90 -34.60
C GLU A 45 -31.85 -2.57 -33.96
N LEU A 46 -32.88 -2.64 -33.10
CA LEU A 46 -33.35 -1.46 -32.36
C LEU A 46 -32.28 -0.92 -31.41
N VAL A 47 -31.56 -1.79 -30.69
CA VAL A 47 -30.43 -1.42 -29.83
C VAL A 47 -29.33 -0.74 -30.64
N HIS A 48 -29.01 -1.25 -31.82
CA HIS A 48 -28.01 -0.64 -32.71
C HIS A 48 -28.45 0.76 -33.15
N GLN A 49 -29.69 0.92 -33.61
CA GLN A 49 -30.24 2.23 -34.00
C GLN A 49 -30.19 3.23 -32.85
N LYS A 50 -30.59 2.80 -31.64
CA LYS A 50 -30.52 3.64 -30.43
C LYS A 50 -29.08 3.98 -30.05
N THR A 51 -28.15 3.05 -30.19
CA THR A 51 -26.72 3.28 -29.91
C THR A 51 -26.16 4.34 -30.85
N VAL A 52 -26.47 4.24 -32.15
CA VAL A 52 -26.09 5.26 -33.15
C VAL A 52 -26.70 6.62 -32.79
N SER A 53 -27.99 6.66 -32.48
CA SER A 53 -28.67 7.90 -32.08
C SER A 53 -28.05 8.54 -30.83
N MET A 54 -27.78 7.73 -29.80
CA MET A 54 -27.13 8.17 -28.56
C MET A 54 -25.74 8.78 -28.83
N CYS A 55 -24.91 8.10 -29.62
CA CYS A 55 -23.56 8.62 -29.92
C CYS A 55 -23.58 9.87 -30.80
N VAL A 56 -24.53 9.98 -31.73
CA VAL A 56 -24.73 11.21 -32.51
C VAL A 56 -25.15 12.37 -31.60
N GLN A 57 -26.10 12.13 -30.69
CA GLN A 57 -26.55 13.14 -29.74
C GLN A 57 -25.43 13.60 -28.82
N ALA A 58 -24.66 12.66 -28.26
CA ALA A 58 -23.47 12.94 -27.47
C ALA A 58 -22.46 13.83 -28.20
N ALA A 59 -22.14 13.51 -29.45
CA ALA A 59 -21.18 14.27 -30.25
C ALA A 59 -21.64 15.71 -30.56
N THR A 60 -22.96 15.97 -30.55
CA THR A 60 -23.54 17.29 -30.81
C THR A 60 -23.96 18.04 -29.55
N ALA A 61 -23.85 17.42 -28.37
CA ALA A 61 -24.26 18.01 -27.11
C ALA A 61 -23.26 19.07 -26.63
N ALA A 62 -23.76 20.10 -25.94
CA ALA A 62 -22.90 21.08 -25.29
C ALA A 62 -22.07 20.40 -24.17
N SER A 63 -20.90 20.94 -23.85
CA SER A 63 -19.96 20.33 -22.89
C SER A 63 -20.50 20.19 -21.47
N ASP A 64 -21.50 21.00 -21.11
CA ASP A 64 -22.21 20.98 -19.83
C ASP A 64 -23.46 20.07 -19.83
N ASP A 65 -23.89 19.58 -20.99
CA ASP A 65 -25.00 18.62 -21.09
C ASP A 65 -24.52 17.23 -20.65
N PRO A 66 -25.23 16.54 -19.72
CA PRO A 66 -24.92 15.16 -19.33
C PRO A 66 -24.81 14.17 -20.50
N LYS A 67 -25.46 14.45 -21.64
CA LYS A 67 -25.36 13.64 -22.86
C LYS A 67 -23.97 13.68 -23.50
N SER A 68 -23.20 14.75 -23.31
CA SER A 68 -21.82 14.85 -23.80
C SER A 68 -20.89 13.82 -23.16
N GLN A 69 -21.28 13.25 -22.01
CA GLN A 69 -20.53 12.24 -21.28
C GLN A 69 -20.78 10.81 -21.81
N LYS A 70 -21.69 10.64 -22.79
CA LYS A 70 -21.99 9.34 -23.41
C LYS A 70 -21.10 9.11 -24.62
N CYS A 71 -20.82 7.84 -24.93
CA CYS A 71 -19.95 7.46 -26.05
C CYS A 71 -18.60 8.22 -26.07
N VAL A 72 -17.90 8.28 -24.95
CA VAL A 72 -16.60 8.97 -24.83
C VAL A 72 -15.62 8.49 -25.90
N ASP A 73 -15.00 9.43 -26.62
CA ASP A 73 -14.17 9.23 -27.82
C ASP A 73 -14.93 8.64 -29.04
N GLY A 74 -16.25 8.82 -29.07
CA GLY A 74 -17.12 8.25 -30.11
C GLY A 74 -17.35 6.74 -29.96
N HIS A 75 -17.08 6.17 -28.78
CA HIS A 75 -17.19 4.74 -28.52
C HIS A 75 -18.21 4.47 -27.41
N PRO A 76 -19.35 3.81 -27.69
CA PRO A 76 -20.29 3.44 -26.66
C PRO A 76 -19.64 2.47 -25.66
N ALA A 77 -19.94 2.63 -24.38
CA ALA A 77 -19.52 1.72 -23.33
C ALA A 77 -20.48 0.53 -23.22
N VAL A 78 -19.96 -0.62 -22.75
CA VAL A 78 -20.76 -1.84 -22.56
C VAL A 78 -22.01 -1.58 -21.69
N GLU A 79 -21.90 -0.78 -20.64
CA GLU A 79 -23.06 -0.50 -19.76
C GLU A 79 -24.11 0.37 -20.45
N GLU A 80 -23.70 1.31 -21.32
CA GLU A 80 -24.64 2.13 -22.11
C GLU A 80 -25.43 1.25 -23.08
N VAL A 81 -24.76 0.31 -23.76
CA VAL A 81 -25.43 -0.64 -24.66
C VAL A 81 -26.39 -1.53 -23.88
N GLN A 82 -26.01 -1.98 -22.68
CA GLN A 82 -26.89 -2.79 -21.82
C GLN A 82 -28.14 -2.02 -21.38
N ASP A 83 -28.02 -0.73 -21.04
CA ASP A 83 -29.18 0.13 -20.73
C ASP A 83 -30.13 0.22 -21.94
N LEU A 84 -29.58 0.28 -23.16
CA LEU A 84 -30.38 0.30 -24.38
C LEU A 84 -31.04 -1.05 -24.69
N VAL A 85 -30.43 -2.18 -24.32
CA VAL A 85 -31.07 -3.50 -24.42
C VAL A 85 -32.30 -3.56 -23.53
N GLU A 86 -32.19 -3.10 -22.28
CA GLU A 86 -33.32 -3.06 -21.34
C GLU A 86 -34.47 -2.21 -21.88
N GLN A 87 -34.15 -1.02 -22.41
CA GLN A 87 -35.14 -0.13 -23.05
C GLN A 87 -35.79 -0.78 -24.28
N ALA A 88 -35.00 -1.39 -25.16
CA ALA A 88 -35.51 -2.01 -26.38
C ALA A 88 -36.43 -3.21 -26.09
N LEU A 89 -36.11 -4.02 -25.08
CA LEU A 89 -36.99 -5.12 -24.64
C LEU A 89 -38.32 -4.59 -24.12
N MET A 90 -38.32 -3.52 -23.32
CA MET A 90 -39.55 -2.88 -22.83
C MET A 90 -40.37 -2.25 -23.97
N GLU A 91 -39.74 -1.54 -24.91
CA GLU A 91 -40.42 -0.88 -26.04
C GLU A 91 -41.08 -1.88 -26.99
N LEU A 92 -40.51 -3.08 -27.11
CA LEU A 92 -41.06 -4.16 -27.92
C LEU A 92 -42.03 -5.07 -27.13
N ASN A 93 -42.37 -4.71 -25.89
CA ASN A 93 -43.30 -5.39 -24.99
C ASN A 93 -42.84 -6.78 -24.48
N TYR A 94 -41.54 -7.05 -24.47
CA TYR A 94 -40.96 -8.27 -23.85
C TYR A 94 -40.68 -8.00 -22.36
N PHE A 95 -41.74 -7.78 -21.58
CA PHE A 95 -41.64 -7.29 -20.19
C PHE A 95 -41.00 -8.31 -19.24
N GLU A 96 -41.30 -9.60 -19.39
CA GLU A 96 -40.69 -10.62 -18.52
C GLU A 96 -39.21 -10.81 -18.85
N THR A 97 -38.82 -10.80 -20.13
CA THR A 97 -37.43 -10.81 -20.57
C THR A 97 -36.70 -9.57 -20.06
N ALA A 98 -37.28 -8.38 -20.17
CA ALA A 98 -36.67 -7.14 -19.68
C ALA A 98 -36.38 -7.24 -18.17
N LYS A 99 -37.36 -7.68 -17.38
CA LYS A 99 -37.21 -7.88 -15.94
C LYS A 99 -36.14 -8.92 -15.61
N ALA A 100 -36.17 -10.07 -16.27
CA ALA A 100 -35.17 -11.13 -16.06
C ALA A 100 -33.76 -10.66 -16.45
N TYR A 101 -33.62 -9.92 -17.55
CA TYR A 101 -32.36 -9.34 -18.02
C TYR A 101 -31.78 -8.36 -16.99
N ILE A 102 -32.60 -7.44 -16.47
CA ILE A 102 -32.21 -6.47 -15.43
C ILE A 102 -31.72 -7.21 -14.18
N ILE A 103 -32.48 -8.19 -13.70
CA ILE A 103 -32.12 -8.98 -12.51
C ILE A 103 -30.80 -9.73 -12.73
N TYR A 104 -30.64 -10.38 -13.89
CA TYR A 104 -29.42 -11.11 -14.25
C TYR A 104 -28.21 -10.18 -14.36
N ARG A 105 -28.34 -9.03 -15.03
CA ARG A 105 -27.28 -8.03 -15.17
C ARG A 105 -26.85 -7.51 -13.80
N ASN A 106 -27.80 -7.18 -12.93
CA ASN A 106 -27.53 -6.72 -11.57
C ASN A 106 -26.86 -7.80 -10.72
N ALA A 107 -27.33 -9.05 -10.78
CA ALA A 107 -26.69 -10.17 -10.08
C ALA A 107 -25.24 -10.38 -10.57
N ARG A 108 -25.02 -10.31 -11.89
CA ARG A 108 -23.68 -10.39 -12.49
C ARG A 108 -22.81 -9.19 -12.16
N LYS A 109 -23.37 -8.00 -11.98
CA LYS A 109 -22.65 -6.80 -11.51
C LYS A 109 -22.13 -7.03 -10.08
N LYS A 110 -23.00 -7.46 -9.16
CA LYS A 110 -22.61 -7.83 -7.79
C LYS A 110 -21.55 -8.93 -7.74
N LEU A 111 -21.65 -9.93 -8.61
CA LEU A 111 -20.62 -11.00 -8.70
C LEU A 111 -19.26 -10.51 -9.24
N ARG A 112 -19.21 -9.36 -9.90
CA ARG A 112 -17.98 -8.73 -10.40
C ARG A 112 -17.44 -7.66 -9.46
N GLU A 113 -18.21 -7.22 -8.48
CA GLU A 113 -17.73 -6.32 -7.45
C GLU A 113 -16.63 -7.04 -6.69
N ARG A 114 -15.47 -6.37 -6.62
CA ARG A 114 -14.31 -6.84 -5.90
C ARG A 114 -14.66 -6.79 -4.40
N ASP A 115 -14.25 -7.84 -3.71
CA ASP A 115 -14.31 -7.93 -2.25
C ASP A 115 -12.98 -8.53 -1.82
N ILE A 116 -12.15 -7.73 -1.16
CA ILE A 116 -10.79 -8.09 -0.76
C ILE A 116 -10.75 -9.20 0.29
N PHE A 117 -11.81 -9.33 1.10
CA PHE A 117 -11.93 -10.33 2.16
C PHE A 117 -12.52 -11.65 1.66
N LYS A 118 -13.22 -11.65 0.52
CA LYS A 118 -13.79 -12.85 -0.08
C LYS A 118 -12.72 -13.73 -0.73
N LYS A 119 -12.66 -15.01 -0.34
CA LYS A 119 -11.73 -15.98 -0.94
C LYS A 119 -11.94 -16.14 -2.44
N ARG A 120 -10.82 -16.06 -3.19
CA ARG A 120 -10.74 -16.47 -4.59
C ARG A 120 -9.93 -17.77 -4.71
N VAL A 121 -10.48 -18.75 -5.42
CA VAL A 121 -9.86 -20.08 -5.57
C VAL A 121 -8.94 -20.13 -6.79
N ASN A 122 -9.33 -19.49 -7.88
CA ASN A 122 -8.53 -19.44 -9.11
C ASN A 122 -7.34 -18.48 -8.95
N LEU A 123 -6.17 -18.88 -9.46
CA LEU A 123 -4.97 -18.05 -9.42
C LEU A 123 -5.12 -16.78 -10.28
N LYS A 124 -5.65 -16.94 -11.51
CA LYS A 124 -5.85 -15.86 -12.49
C LYS A 124 -7.30 -15.82 -13.00
N PRO A 125 -7.77 -14.69 -13.55
CA PRO A 125 -7.12 -13.37 -13.52
C PRO A 125 -7.04 -12.81 -12.10
N TYR A 126 -6.11 -11.88 -11.87
CA TYR A 126 -6.02 -11.15 -10.60
C TYR A 126 -7.13 -10.12 -10.51
N GLU A 127 -7.65 -9.93 -9.30
CA GLU A 127 -8.61 -8.87 -8.99
C GLU A 127 -7.88 -7.57 -8.65
N TYR A 128 -6.70 -7.68 -8.03
CA TYR A 128 -5.83 -6.56 -7.62
C TYR A 128 -4.45 -6.65 -8.32
N PRO A 129 -4.37 -6.67 -9.66
CA PRO A 129 -3.10 -6.85 -10.37
C PRO A 129 -2.03 -5.82 -9.99
N GLU A 130 -2.44 -4.58 -9.68
CA GLU A 130 -1.60 -3.47 -9.22
C GLU A 130 -0.74 -3.84 -8.00
N LEU A 131 -1.25 -4.69 -7.11
CA LEU A 131 -0.54 -5.06 -5.88
C LEU A 131 0.69 -5.95 -6.13
N ASN A 132 0.82 -6.56 -7.32
CA ASN A 132 2.01 -7.38 -7.63
C ASN A 132 3.27 -6.53 -7.82
N GLU A 133 3.13 -5.22 -8.06
CA GLU A 133 4.27 -4.32 -8.14
C GLU A 133 5.10 -4.36 -6.85
N TYR A 134 4.46 -4.51 -5.68
CA TYR A 134 5.13 -4.61 -4.38
C TYR A 134 6.05 -5.83 -4.27
N VAL A 135 5.67 -6.98 -4.84
CA VAL A 135 6.55 -8.16 -4.93
C VAL A 135 7.81 -7.84 -5.73
N SER A 136 7.64 -7.17 -6.88
CA SER A 136 8.78 -6.75 -7.69
C SER A 136 9.63 -5.74 -6.93
N SER A 137 9.04 -4.74 -6.28
CA SER A 137 9.77 -3.70 -5.55
C SER A 137 10.67 -4.29 -4.48
N ILE A 138 10.17 -5.21 -3.64
CA ILE A 138 11.00 -5.89 -2.62
C ILE A 138 12.10 -6.73 -3.24
N ARG A 139 11.83 -7.43 -4.34
CA ARG A 139 12.88 -8.19 -5.05
C ARG A 139 14.00 -7.30 -5.58
N HIS A 140 13.69 -6.06 -5.95
CA HIS A 140 14.71 -5.11 -6.40
C HIS A 140 15.46 -4.44 -5.25
N SER A 141 14.82 -4.25 -4.08
CA SER A 141 15.47 -3.74 -2.87
C SER A 141 16.19 -4.81 -2.06
N TYR A 142 16.06 -6.08 -2.44
CA TYR A 142 16.62 -7.22 -1.70
C TYR A 142 18.08 -7.02 -1.30
N TRP A 143 18.36 -7.19 -0.01
CA TRP A 143 19.67 -7.01 0.59
C TRP A 143 19.84 -7.94 1.80
N ILE A 144 21.08 -8.29 2.12
CA ILE A 144 21.42 -9.00 3.36
C ILE A 144 22.53 -8.27 4.09
N HIS A 145 22.50 -8.27 5.42
CA HIS A 145 23.44 -7.48 6.23
C HIS A 145 24.92 -7.84 6.01
N THR A 146 25.21 -9.04 5.51
CA THR A 146 26.57 -9.52 5.18
C THR A 146 27.16 -8.90 3.91
N GLU A 147 26.36 -8.15 3.14
CA GLU A 147 26.84 -7.37 1.97
C GLU A 147 27.53 -6.06 2.38
N PHE A 148 27.32 -5.61 3.62
CA PHE A 148 27.92 -4.38 4.15
C PHE A 148 29.12 -4.66 5.06
N ASN A 149 29.97 -3.66 5.24
CA ASN A 149 31.14 -3.73 6.12
C ASN A 149 30.99 -2.72 7.27
N TYR A 150 31.02 -3.23 8.51
CA TYR A 150 30.82 -2.45 9.73
C TYR A 150 32.13 -2.21 10.52
N THR A 151 33.29 -2.57 9.97
CA THR A 151 34.57 -2.50 10.69
C THR A 151 34.90 -1.07 11.14
N SER A 152 34.69 -0.09 10.27
CA SER A 152 34.85 1.33 10.60
C SER A 152 33.85 1.77 11.66
N ASP A 153 32.63 1.27 11.58
CA ASP A 153 31.48 1.67 12.37
C ASP A 153 31.65 1.27 13.84
N ILE A 154 32.24 0.10 14.09
CA ILE A 154 32.63 -0.35 15.44
C ILE A 154 33.65 0.64 16.04
N ASN A 155 34.67 1.02 15.27
CA ASN A 155 35.65 2.00 15.73
C ASN A 155 35.03 3.39 15.93
N ASP A 156 34.14 3.81 15.04
CA ASP A 156 33.40 5.06 15.17
C ASP A 156 32.60 5.08 16.46
N PHE A 157 31.85 4.01 16.73
CA PHE A 157 31.04 3.84 17.93
C PHE A 157 31.90 3.90 19.19
N HIS A 158 33.08 3.27 19.17
CA HIS A 158 33.91 3.17 20.37
C HIS A 158 34.82 4.38 20.62
N VAL A 159 35.27 5.08 19.58
CA VAL A 159 36.37 6.05 19.66
C VAL A 159 36.01 7.43 19.12
N ASN A 160 35.29 7.52 17.99
CA ASN A 160 35.17 8.77 17.22
C ASN A 160 33.93 9.62 17.55
N VAL A 161 33.09 9.15 18.47
CA VAL A 161 31.90 9.86 18.93
C VAL A 161 31.99 10.27 20.40
N SER A 162 31.41 11.42 20.71
CA SER A 162 31.19 11.90 22.07
C SER A 162 30.23 10.99 22.84
N PRO A 163 30.14 11.13 24.18
CA PRO A 163 29.19 10.35 24.98
C PRO A 163 27.72 10.53 24.55
N SER A 164 27.28 11.76 24.30
CA SER A 164 25.90 12.05 23.86
C SER A 164 25.58 11.44 22.51
N GLU A 165 26.51 11.56 21.55
CA GLU A 165 26.39 10.96 20.23
C GLU A 165 26.33 9.44 20.26
N ARG A 166 27.15 8.82 21.12
CA ARG A 166 27.12 7.37 21.34
C ARG A 166 25.80 6.93 21.94
N ASN A 167 25.28 7.68 22.90
CA ASN A 167 23.98 7.39 23.50
C ASN A 167 22.86 7.49 22.46
N ALA A 168 22.86 8.53 21.64
CA ALA A 168 21.85 8.69 20.58
C ALA A 168 21.90 7.53 19.57
N MET A 169 23.10 7.14 19.10
CA MET A 169 23.26 5.98 18.21
C MET A 169 22.81 4.68 18.88
N LYS A 170 23.19 4.47 20.15
CA LYS A 170 22.81 3.30 20.95
C LYS A 170 21.29 3.20 21.12
N ASN A 171 20.65 4.25 21.62
CA ASN A 171 19.21 4.25 21.91
C ASN A 171 18.39 4.17 20.62
N ALA A 172 18.83 4.80 19.53
CA ALA A 172 18.20 4.63 18.21
C ALA A 172 18.27 3.17 17.73
N MET A 173 19.44 2.52 17.84
CA MET A 173 19.61 1.10 17.49
C MET A 173 18.70 0.19 18.33
N LEU A 174 18.64 0.41 19.65
CA LEU A 174 17.79 -0.37 20.56
C LEU A 174 16.30 -0.18 20.25
N ALA A 175 15.87 1.04 19.91
CA ALA A 175 14.50 1.35 19.52
C ALA A 175 14.08 0.67 18.21
N ILE A 176 14.98 0.57 17.22
CA ILE A 176 14.72 -0.16 15.98
C ILE A 176 14.58 -1.66 16.28
N ALA A 177 15.59 -2.24 16.93
CA ALA A 177 15.62 -3.67 17.24
C ALA A 177 14.38 -4.12 18.05
N GLN A 178 13.82 -3.27 18.90
CA GLN A 178 12.60 -3.59 19.66
C GLN A 178 11.39 -3.85 18.76
N ILE A 179 11.21 -3.10 17.68
CA ILE A 179 10.10 -3.27 16.72
C ILE A 179 10.34 -4.47 15.82
N GLU A 180 11.55 -4.57 15.26
CA GLU A 180 11.98 -5.63 14.33
C GLU A 180 11.80 -7.04 14.93
N VAL A 181 11.92 -7.17 16.25
CA VAL A 181 11.69 -8.43 16.96
C VAL A 181 10.20 -8.72 17.19
N ALA A 182 9.33 -7.70 17.24
CA ALA A 182 7.93 -7.82 17.66
C ALA A 182 6.90 -7.90 16.51
N VAL A 183 7.24 -7.45 15.30
CA VAL A 183 6.26 -7.15 14.23
C VAL A 183 6.16 -8.19 13.09
N LYS A 184 7.07 -9.16 13.05
CA LYS A 184 7.33 -10.09 11.93
C LYS A 184 6.17 -10.87 11.32
N THR A 185 5.09 -11.12 12.05
CA THR A 185 4.03 -12.06 11.59
C THR A 185 2.86 -11.40 10.90
N PHE A 186 2.72 -10.08 10.99
CA PHE A 186 1.54 -9.38 10.44
C PHE A 186 1.38 -9.61 8.94
N TRP A 187 2.42 -9.34 8.15
CA TRP A 187 2.38 -9.51 6.70
C TRP A 187 2.29 -10.98 6.27
N GLY A 188 2.96 -11.89 6.98
CA GLY A 188 2.87 -13.33 6.71
C GLY A 188 1.44 -13.88 6.86
N ASP A 189 0.65 -13.27 7.75
CA ASP A 189 -0.71 -13.69 8.06
C ASP A 189 -1.80 -12.95 7.27
N VAL A 190 -1.45 -11.92 6.49
CA VAL A 190 -2.43 -11.09 5.76
C VAL A 190 -3.35 -11.91 4.86
N TYR A 191 -2.85 -12.99 4.25
CA TYR A 191 -3.64 -13.88 3.39
C TYR A 191 -4.77 -14.62 4.14
N LYS A 192 -4.63 -14.81 5.46
CA LYS A 192 -5.67 -15.44 6.28
C LYS A 192 -6.94 -14.58 6.32
N LYS A 193 -6.81 -13.26 6.21
CA LYS A 193 -7.91 -12.29 6.25
C LYS A 193 -8.27 -11.75 4.87
N MET A 194 -7.28 -11.58 3.98
CA MET A 194 -7.46 -11.16 2.59
C MET A 194 -7.02 -12.29 1.62
N PRO A 195 -7.82 -13.35 1.47
CA PRO A 195 -7.48 -14.57 0.74
C PRO A 195 -7.48 -14.41 -0.79
N LYS A 196 -6.57 -13.56 -1.29
CA LYS A 196 -6.29 -13.30 -2.70
C LYS A 196 -4.85 -13.72 -3.02
N PRO A 197 -4.62 -14.58 -4.04
CA PRO A 197 -3.28 -15.04 -4.39
C PRO A 197 -2.22 -13.94 -4.56
N GLU A 198 -2.59 -12.81 -5.16
CA GLU A 198 -1.72 -11.63 -5.34
C GLU A 198 -1.35 -10.97 -4.02
N ILE A 199 -2.28 -10.87 -3.06
CA ILE A 199 -2.01 -10.35 -1.70
C ILE A 199 -1.15 -11.34 -0.91
N GLY A 200 -1.43 -12.64 -1.01
CA GLY A 200 -0.61 -13.67 -0.38
C GLY A 200 0.83 -13.70 -0.91
N SER A 201 1.03 -13.36 -2.19
CA SER A 201 2.37 -13.23 -2.78
C SER A 201 3.14 -12.04 -2.17
N VAL A 202 2.47 -10.90 -1.98
CA VAL A 202 3.06 -9.74 -1.28
C VAL A 202 3.37 -10.10 0.17
N GLY A 203 2.40 -10.64 0.90
CA GLY A 203 2.56 -11.00 2.32
C GLY A 203 3.71 -11.97 2.58
N ALA A 204 3.87 -12.99 1.74
CA ALA A 204 5.01 -13.91 1.85
C ALA A 204 6.36 -13.25 1.50
N THR A 205 6.36 -12.30 0.57
CA THR A 205 7.59 -11.57 0.18
C THR A 205 8.01 -10.61 1.28
N PHE A 206 7.06 -9.89 1.89
CA PHE A 206 7.32 -9.00 3.03
C PHE A 206 7.73 -9.81 4.27
N ALA A 207 7.08 -10.93 4.55
CA ALA A 207 7.47 -11.79 5.67
C ALA A 207 8.94 -12.26 5.58
N GLU A 208 9.49 -12.43 4.38
CA GLU A 208 10.92 -12.74 4.21
C GLU A 208 11.82 -11.51 4.41
N SER A 209 11.41 -10.31 3.97
CA SER A 209 12.19 -9.10 4.25
C SER A 209 12.33 -8.83 5.74
N GLU A 210 11.27 -9.05 6.51
CA GLU A 210 11.31 -8.93 7.98
C GLU A 210 12.33 -9.88 8.64
N VAL A 211 12.58 -11.06 8.05
CA VAL A 211 13.63 -11.95 8.55
C VAL A 211 15.00 -11.32 8.33
N ARG A 212 15.23 -10.74 7.15
CA ARG A 212 16.50 -10.07 6.81
C ARG A 212 16.75 -8.84 7.67
N HIS A 213 15.71 -8.07 7.98
CA HIS A 213 15.81 -6.92 8.87
C HIS A 213 16.16 -7.35 10.30
N ALA A 214 15.44 -8.34 10.83
CA ALA A 214 15.72 -8.88 12.16
C ALA A 214 17.15 -9.43 12.28
N ASP A 215 17.63 -10.16 11.27
CA ASP A 215 19.01 -10.66 11.22
C ASP A 215 20.03 -9.51 11.20
N ALA A 216 19.76 -8.46 10.42
CA ALA A 216 20.62 -7.28 10.35
C ALA A 216 20.77 -6.56 11.69
N TYR A 217 19.66 -6.22 12.34
CA TYR A 217 19.70 -5.50 13.62
C TYR A 217 20.18 -6.38 14.78
N SER A 218 19.89 -7.69 14.74
CA SER A 218 20.50 -8.67 15.65
C SER A 218 22.03 -8.67 15.53
N HIS A 219 22.56 -8.69 14.29
CA HIS A 219 24.00 -8.61 14.05
C HIS A 219 24.60 -7.28 14.53
N LEU A 220 23.90 -6.16 14.33
CA LEU A 220 24.35 -4.84 14.79
C LEU A 220 24.42 -4.75 16.32
N LEU A 221 23.45 -5.33 17.04
CA LEU A 221 23.49 -5.42 18.50
C LEU A 221 24.70 -6.22 18.98
N GLU A 222 25.03 -7.34 18.32
CA GLU A 222 26.17 -8.18 18.64
C GLU A 222 27.50 -7.42 18.47
N ILE A 223 27.75 -6.86 17.29
CA ILE A 223 29.05 -6.26 16.97
C ILE A 223 29.32 -4.95 17.71
N LEU A 224 28.27 -4.27 18.18
CA LEU A 224 28.39 -3.06 19.02
C LEU A 224 28.39 -3.38 20.53
N GLY A 225 28.20 -4.65 20.92
CA GLY A 225 28.18 -5.07 22.31
C GLY A 225 26.93 -4.63 23.10
N LEU A 226 25.79 -4.52 22.43
CA LEU A 226 24.55 -3.96 22.98
C LEU A 226 23.55 -4.99 23.50
N ASN A 227 23.83 -6.29 23.38
CA ASN A 227 22.90 -7.36 23.81
C ASN A 227 22.41 -7.20 25.26
N SER A 228 23.31 -6.86 26.20
CA SER A 228 22.95 -6.72 27.62
C SER A 228 22.07 -5.50 27.93
N GLU A 229 22.16 -4.46 27.10
CA GLU A 229 21.26 -3.30 27.15
C GLU A 229 19.90 -3.70 26.56
N PHE A 230 19.90 -4.43 25.43
CA PHE A 230 18.69 -4.88 24.75
C PHE A 230 17.86 -5.85 25.59
N GLU A 231 18.49 -6.76 26.36
CA GLU A 231 17.78 -7.63 27.32
C GLU A 231 16.93 -6.84 28.33
N LYS A 232 17.32 -5.60 28.62
CA LYS A 232 16.64 -4.72 29.58
C LYS A 232 15.74 -3.70 28.90
N ILE A 233 15.58 -3.74 27.58
CA ILE A 233 14.87 -2.69 26.82
C ILE A 233 13.42 -2.50 27.30
N THR A 234 12.77 -3.59 27.70
CA THR A 234 11.39 -3.58 28.23
C THR A 234 11.27 -2.95 29.62
N SER A 235 12.38 -2.63 30.30
CA SER A 235 12.38 -1.89 31.56
C SER A 235 12.38 -0.37 31.37
N VAL A 236 12.67 0.12 30.16
CA VAL A 236 12.65 1.54 29.83
C VAL A 236 11.19 2.03 29.73
N PRO A 237 10.76 3.03 30.53
CA PRO A 237 9.35 3.44 30.58
C PRO A 237 8.76 3.83 29.22
N VAL A 238 9.47 4.65 28.44
CA VAL A 238 8.99 5.09 27.11
C VAL A 238 8.86 3.92 26.12
N ILE A 239 9.68 2.87 26.26
CA ILE A 239 9.56 1.65 25.46
C ILE A 239 8.30 0.86 25.87
N GLN A 240 7.98 0.80 27.16
CA GLN A 240 6.74 0.16 27.62
C GLN A 240 5.50 0.88 27.08
N GLU A 241 5.51 2.21 27.06
CA GLU A 241 4.44 3.02 26.48
C GLU A 241 4.30 2.77 24.97
N ARG A 242 5.43 2.65 24.27
CA ARG A 242 5.48 2.26 22.85
C ARG A 242 4.86 0.89 22.63
N ILE A 243 5.30 -0.13 23.38
CA ILE A 243 4.78 -1.50 23.31
C ILE A 243 3.26 -1.52 23.53
N LYS A 244 2.76 -0.74 24.50
CA LYS A 244 1.33 -0.70 24.83
C LYS A 244 0.46 -0.26 23.65
N TYR A 245 0.90 0.71 22.85
CA TYR A 245 0.12 1.11 21.67
C TYR A 245 0.30 0.11 20.51
N LEU A 246 1.49 -0.48 20.34
CA LEU A 246 1.75 -1.53 19.34
C LEU A 246 0.87 -2.77 19.59
N GLU A 247 0.72 -3.18 20.85
CA GLU A 247 -0.14 -4.30 21.25
C GLU A 247 -1.61 -4.11 20.86
N LYS A 248 -2.11 -2.87 20.84
CA LYS A 248 -3.48 -2.57 20.40
C LYS A 248 -3.68 -2.99 18.95
N THR A 249 -2.70 -2.69 18.09
CA THR A 249 -2.69 -3.08 16.68
C THR A 249 -2.60 -4.59 16.51
N ILE A 250 -1.73 -5.26 17.27
CA ILE A 250 -1.56 -6.72 17.24
C ILE A 250 -2.84 -7.44 17.69
N LYS A 251 -3.50 -6.97 18.76
CA LYS A 251 -4.79 -7.54 19.21
C LYS A 251 -5.86 -7.49 18.12
N LEU A 252 -5.93 -6.38 17.39
CA LEU A 252 -6.84 -6.22 16.26
C LEU A 252 -6.45 -7.10 15.06
N ALA A 253 -5.18 -7.47 14.89
CA ALA A 253 -4.73 -8.32 13.77
C ALA A 253 -5.31 -9.75 13.84
N HIS A 254 -5.70 -10.20 15.03
CA HIS A 254 -6.23 -11.55 15.26
C HIS A 254 -7.76 -11.62 15.30
N THR A 255 -8.47 -10.49 15.17
CA THR A 255 -9.94 -10.47 15.16
C THR A 255 -10.52 -11.17 13.92
N ASP A 256 -11.68 -11.80 14.05
CA ASP A 256 -12.43 -12.39 12.92
C ASP A 256 -13.35 -11.39 12.21
N GLU A 257 -13.54 -10.19 12.78
CA GLU A 257 -14.37 -9.17 12.16
C GLU A 257 -13.56 -8.32 11.18
N ASN A 258 -13.89 -8.37 9.88
CA ASN A 258 -13.16 -7.65 8.83
C ASN A 258 -13.06 -6.14 9.08
N ARG A 259 -14.10 -5.51 9.64
CA ARG A 259 -14.08 -4.08 9.99
C ARG A 259 -13.04 -3.78 11.08
N GLN A 260 -12.95 -4.63 12.11
CA GLN A 260 -11.92 -4.48 13.14
C GLN A 260 -10.52 -4.80 12.60
N TYR A 261 -10.40 -5.80 11.73
CA TYR A 261 -9.13 -6.12 11.09
C TYR A 261 -8.63 -4.97 10.18
N MET A 262 -9.54 -4.27 9.49
CA MET A 262 -9.21 -3.05 8.74
C MET A 262 -8.56 -2.00 9.65
N HIS A 263 -9.05 -1.81 10.89
CA HIS A 263 -8.38 -0.91 11.84
C HIS A 263 -6.96 -1.39 12.19
N SER A 264 -6.72 -2.70 12.28
CA SER A 264 -5.36 -3.24 12.47
C SER A 264 -4.46 -2.86 11.31
N VAL A 265 -4.88 -3.16 10.06
CA VAL A 265 -4.11 -2.80 8.84
C VAL A 265 -3.84 -1.30 8.81
N LEU A 266 -4.82 -0.47 9.17
CA LEU A 266 -4.67 0.98 9.15
C LEU A 266 -3.62 1.44 10.15
N LEU A 267 -3.77 1.08 11.42
CA LEU A 267 -2.84 1.51 12.48
C LEU A 267 -1.44 0.97 12.23
N PHE A 268 -1.35 -0.28 11.77
CA PHE A 268 -0.10 -0.93 11.44
C PHE A 268 0.63 -0.21 10.31
N SER A 269 -0.03 -0.05 9.17
CA SER A 269 0.63 0.49 7.99
C SER A 269 0.88 2.00 8.07
N LEU A 270 -0.05 2.78 8.63
CA LEU A 270 0.11 4.24 8.64
C LEU A 270 1.05 4.73 9.73
N PHE A 271 1.11 4.04 10.88
CA PHE A 271 1.82 4.54 12.05
C PHE A 271 3.03 3.69 12.43
N ILE A 272 2.96 2.36 12.30
CA ILE A 272 4.09 1.49 12.66
C ILE A 272 5.10 1.47 11.51
N GLU A 273 4.70 0.92 10.37
CA GLU A 273 5.54 0.78 9.17
C GLU A 273 6.03 2.14 8.66
N HIS A 274 5.11 3.10 8.48
CA HIS A 274 5.44 4.36 7.80
C HIS A 274 6.07 5.44 8.70
N VAL A 275 6.03 5.28 10.04
CA VAL A 275 6.46 6.33 10.97
C VAL A 275 7.35 5.83 12.10
N SER A 276 6.97 4.79 12.84
CA SER A 276 7.63 4.43 14.11
C SER A 276 9.14 4.27 13.99
N LEU A 277 9.66 3.65 12.92
CA LEU A 277 11.10 3.43 12.72
C LEU A 277 11.84 4.61 12.05
N PHE A 278 11.10 5.51 11.40
CA PHE A 278 11.70 6.50 10.50
C PHE A 278 12.48 7.60 11.24
N SER A 279 12.10 7.91 12.49
CA SER A 279 12.87 8.87 13.29
C SER A 279 14.25 8.33 13.63
N GLN A 280 14.35 7.05 13.99
CA GLN A 280 15.63 6.41 14.28
C GLN A 280 16.47 6.27 13.01
N PHE A 281 15.84 5.95 11.87
CA PHE A 281 16.53 5.93 10.57
C PHE A 281 17.14 7.28 10.22
N LEU A 282 16.36 8.36 10.36
CA LEU A 282 16.82 9.73 10.14
C LEU A 282 18.03 10.07 11.03
N ILE A 283 17.90 9.81 12.35
CA ILE A 283 18.97 10.07 13.32
C ILE A 283 20.24 9.31 12.92
N MET A 284 20.16 8.02 12.64
CA MET A 284 21.34 7.20 12.33
C MET A 284 22.00 7.60 11.01
N MET A 285 21.22 7.85 9.96
CA MET A 285 21.74 8.31 8.66
C MET A 285 22.35 9.73 8.74
N SER A 286 21.87 10.58 9.66
CA SER A 286 22.38 11.94 9.82
C SER A 286 23.86 11.97 10.26
N PHE A 287 24.32 10.98 11.02
CA PHE A 287 25.74 10.85 11.37
C PHE A 287 26.63 10.67 10.13
N ASN A 288 26.21 9.83 9.18
CA ASN A 288 26.95 9.67 7.94
C ASN A 288 26.86 10.93 7.08
N LYS A 289 25.66 11.49 6.95
CA LYS A 289 25.39 12.70 6.15
C LYS A 289 26.24 13.91 6.58
N HIS A 290 26.33 14.18 7.87
CA HIS A 290 26.94 15.40 8.40
C HIS A 290 28.36 15.18 8.96
N ARG A 291 28.68 13.97 9.40
CA ARG A 291 29.98 13.65 10.04
C ARG A 291 30.78 12.57 9.34
N ASN A 292 30.25 11.92 8.29
CA ASN A 292 30.92 10.87 7.52
C ASN A 292 31.34 9.65 8.39
N LEU A 293 30.56 9.37 9.45
CA LEU A 293 30.70 8.24 10.37
C LEU A 293 29.64 7.18 10.10
N PHE A 294 29.85 5.95 10.57
CA PHE A 294 28.85 4.87 10.54
C PHE A 294 28.33 4.52 9.14
N LYS A 295 29.24 4.40 8.16
CA LYS A 295 28.89 4.16 6.76
C LYS A 295 28.21 2.82 6.52
N GLY A 296 28.71 1.75 7.13
CA GLY A 296 28.13 0.41 7.01
C GLY A 296 26.73 0.37 7.59
N ILE A 297 26.55 0.92 8.80
CA ILE A 297 25.26 1.04 9.47
C ILE A 297 24.31 1.92 8.64
N SER A 298 24.77 3.07 8.13
CA SER A 298 23.96 3.95 7.28
C SER A 298 23.46 3.23 6.02
N ASN A 299 24.26 2.37 5.39
CA ASN A 299 23.81 1.59 4.22
C ASN A 299 22.73 0.58 4.60
N ALA A 300 22.87 -0.09 5.75
CA ALA A 300 21.86 -1.03 6.24
C ALA A 300 20.55 -0.31 6.57
N VAL A 301 20.62 0.82 7.29
CA VAL A 301 19.46 1.65 7.62
C VAL A 301 18.77 2.20 6.36
N GLU A 302 19.54 2.66 5.38
CA GLU A 302 18.98 3.10 4.09
C GLU A 302 18.23 1.96 3.39
N ALA A 303 18.82 0.76 3.35
CA ALA A 303 18.20 -0.41 2.73
C ALA A 303 16.90 -0.81 3.45
N THR A 304 16.89 -0.86 4.79
CA THR A 304 15.68 -1.09 5.60
C THR A 304 14.62 -0.02 5.32
N SER A 305 14.98 1.26 5.37
CA SER A 305 14.03 2.36 5.18
C SER A 305 13.31 2.34 3.82
N LYS A 306 13.97 1.83 2.78
CA LYS A 306 13.36 1.62 1.45
C LYS A 306 12.32 0.50 1.49
N GLU A 307 12.59 -0.60 2.18
CA GLU A 307 11.65 -1.72 2.33
C GLU A 307 10.45 -1.32 3.20
N GLU A 308 10.67 -0.63 4.33
CA GLU A 308 9.60 -0.10 5.19
C GLU A 308 8.70 0.90 4.46
N GLN A 309 9.26 1.73 3.59
CA GLN A 309 8.47 2.62 2.73
C GLN A 309 7.58 1.82 1.77
N ILE A 310 8.08 0.72 1.19
CA ILE A 310 7.31 -0.17 0.31
C ILE A 310 6.19 -0.85 1.10
N HIS A 311 6.45 -1.29 2.32
CA HIS A 311 5.45 -1.93 3.20
C HIS A 311 4.31 -0.98 3.57
N GLY A 312 4.64 0.22 4.05
CA GLY A 312 3.64 1.23 4.39
C GLY A 312 2.78 1.64 3.18
N MET A 313 3.39 1.75 2.00
CA MET A 313 2.67 2.06 0.76
C MET A 313 1.68 0.95 0.35
N PHE A 314 2.07 -0.32 0.48
CA PHE A 314 1.16 -1.44 0.25
C PHE A 314 -0.04 -1.38 1.19
N GLY A 315 0.20 -1.12 2.47
CA GLY A 315 -0.86 -0.95 3.45
C GLY A 315 -1.81 0.20 3.15
N ILE A 316 -1.30 1.35 2.70
CA ILE A 316 -2.11 2.49 2.24
C ILE A 316 -3.01 2.07 1.06
N ASP A 317 -2.47 1.34 0.08
CA ASP A 317 -3.25 0.85 -1.06
C ASP A 317 -4.35 -0.13 -0.61
N LEU A 318 -4.04 -1.05 0.32
CA LEU A 318 -5.05 -1.93 0.93
C LEU A 318 -6.17 -1.13 1.59
N ILE A 319 -5.84 -0.11 2.39
CA ILE A 319 -6.84 0.75 3.04
C ILE A 319 -7.69 1.49 2.02
N ASN A 320 -7.09 2.03 0.95
CA ASN A 320 -7.84 2.72 -0.10
C ASN A 320 -8.74 1.78 -0.91
N ILE A 321 -8.32 0.53 -1.12
CA ILE A 321 -9.15 -0.52 -1.70
C ILE A 321 -10.35 -0.83 -0.77
N ILE A 322 -10.09 -1.08 0.51
CA ILE A 322 -11.16 -1.36 1.49
C ILE A 322 -12.13 -0.18 1.58
N LYS A 323 -11.63 1.06 1.57
CA LYS A 323 -12.45 2.27 1.57
C LYS A 323 -13.36 2.38 0.35
N LYS A 324 -12.89 1.91 -0.80
CA LYS A 324 -13.68 1.89 -2.03
C LYS A 324 -14.75 0.79 -2.02
N GLU A 325 -14.45 -0.36 -1.43
CA GLU A 325 -15.34 -1.52 -1.36
C GLU A 325 -16.35 -1.42 -0.20
N HIS A 326 -15.95 -0.79 0.91
CA HIS A 326 -16.70 -0.63 2.16
C HIS A 326 -16.66 0.84 2.65
N PRO A 327 -17.17 1.81 1.87
CA PRO A 327 -17.16 3.22 2.28
C PRO A 327 -17.92 3.46 3.59
N GLU A 328 -18.91 2.62 3.91
CA GLU A 328 -19.69 2.69 5.15
C GLU A 328 -18.88 2.39 6.42
N TRP A 329 -17.70 1.78 6.31
CA TRP A 329 -16.81 1.54 7.46
C TRP A 329 -15.98 2.76 7.84
N PHE A 330 -15.88 3.75 6.95
CA PHE A 330 -15.13 5.00 7.15
C PHE A 330 -16.07 6.13 7.62
N ASP A 331 -16.91 5.78 8.58
CA ASP A 331 -17.80 6.71 9.29
C ASP A 331 -17.02 7.65 10.22
N ASP A 332 -17.71 8.59 10.85
CA ASP A 332 -17.07 9.59 11.70
C ASP A 332 -16.41 8.97 12.94
N ALA A 333 -16.97 7.88 13.48
CA ALA A 333 -16.35 7.13 14.57
C ALA A 333 -15.00 6.52 14.16
N CYS A 334 -14.90 5.97 12.95
CA CYS A 334 -13.64 5.50 12.38
C CYS A 334 -12.63 6.64 12.23
N LYS A 335 -13.04 7.80 11.71
CA LYS A 335 -12.15 8.97 11.56
C LYS A 335 -11.63 9.47 12.91
N GLU A 336 -12.50 9.57 13.90
CA GLU A 336 -12.12 9.95 15.27
C GLU A 336 -11.12 8.97 15.87
N LEU A 337 -11.32 7.66 15.67
CA LEU A 337 -10.37 6.64 16.10
C LEU A 337 -8.99 6.83 15.45
N ILE A 338 -8.95 7.09 14.13
CA ILE A 338 -7.70 7.29 13.39
C ILE A 338 -6.96 8.52 13.91
N ILE A 339 -7.65 9.66 14.05
CA ILE A 339 -7.05 10.91 14.53
C ILE A 339 -6.52 10.73 15.96
N LYS A 340 -7.32 10.11 16.84
CA LYS A 340 -6.90 9.84 18.21
C LYS A 340 -5.66 8.96 18.26
N SER A 341 -5.63 7.86 17.51
CA SER A 341 -4.47 6.96 17.51
C SER A 341 -3.26 7.56 16.80
N CYS A 342 -3.44 8.48 15.85
CA CYS A 342 -2.36 9.27 15.27
C CYS A 342 -1.69 10.16 16.33
N GLN A 343 -2.50 10.83 17.16
CA GLN A 343 -2.01 11.69 18.25
C GLN A 343 -1.29 10.86 19.32
N GLU A 344 -1.87 9.73 19.74
CA GLU A 344 -1.25 8.81 20.71
C GLU A 344 0.09 8.27 20.19
N ALA A 345 0.17 7.89 18.91
CA ALA A 345 1.41 7.41 18.29
C ALA A 345 2.46 8.52 18.20
N TYR A 346 2.06 9.74 17.83
CA TYR A 346 2.95 10.90 17.78
C TYR A 346 3.57 11.22 19.14
N GLU A 347 2.77 11.21 20.20
CA GLU A 347 3.25 11.46 21.57
C GLU A 347 4.24 10.38 22.01
N ALA A 348 3.93 9.10 21.73
CA ALA A 348 4.83 7.99 22.06
C ALA A 348 6.17 8.10 21.31
N GLU A 349 6.16 8.38 20.00
CA GLU A 349 7.40 8.52 19.23
C GLU A 349 8.18 9.79 19.64
N CYS A 350 7.52 10.87 20.07
CA CYS A 350 8.22 12.01 20.66
C CYS A 350 8.94 11.63 21.96
N GLY A 351 8.31 10.82 22.82
CA GLY A 351 8.94 10.30 24.04
C GLY A 351 10.14 9.39 23.74
N ILE A 352 10.09 8.62 22.65
CA ILE A 352 11.24 7.85 22.16
C ILE A 352 12.36 8.77 21.70
N VAL A 353 12.08 9.84 20.96
CA VAL A 353 13.10 10.83 20.58
C VAL A 353 13.72 11.46 21.82
N ASP A 354 12.93 11.87 22.81
CA ASP A 354 13.46 12.44 24.06
C ASP A 354 14.39 11.47 24.80
N TRP A 355 14.06 10.18 24.82
CA TRP A 355 14.92 9.14 25.39
C TRP A 355 16.19 8.90 24.58
N ILE A 356 16.13 8.97 23.24
CA ILE A 356 17.33 8.86 22.40
C ILE A 356 18.31 9.99 22.72
N TYR A 357 17.80 11.19 23.01
CA TYR A 357 18.58 12.41 23.27
C TYR A 357 18.84 12.65 24.77
N GLU A 358 18.59 11.67 25.65
CA GLU A 358 18.64 11.85 27.11
C GLU A 358 20.00 12.33 27.65
N ASP A 359 21.10 11.96 26.97
CA ASP A 359 22.47 12.35 27.32
C ASP A 359 22.97 13.61 26.57
N GLY A 360 22.10 14.27 25.80
CA GLY A 360 22.37 15.56 25.15
C GLY A 360 21.98 15.62 23.67
N GLU A 361 21.88 16.86 23.18
CA GLU A 361 21.51 17.15 21.79
C GLU A 361 22.60 16.81 20.78
N LEU A 362 22.18 16.50 19.54
CA LEU A 362 23.06 16.40 18.38
C LEU A 362 23.06 17.74 17.64
N GLU A 363 24.21 18.44 17.60
CA GLU A 363 24.32 19.77 16.97
C GLU A 363 23.86 19.76 15.49
N PHE A 364 24.13 18.68 14.77
CA PHE A 364 23.80 18.52 13.35
C PHE A 364 22.41 17.92 13.10
N MET A 365 21.70 17.48 14.14
CA MET A 365 20.35 16.93 14.03
C MET A 365 19.58 17.14 15.35
N PRO A 366 19.12 18.36 15.65
CA PRO A 366 18.41 18.62 16.90
C PRO A 366 17.11 17.81 17.02
N ALA A 367 16.73 17.44 18.26
CA ALA A 367 15.50 16.69 18.51
C ALA A 367 14.24 17.39 17.96
N THR A 368 14.24 18.74 17.90
CA THR A 368 13.17 19.54 17.31
C THR A 368 12.94 19.21 15.84
N ASN A 369 14.00 19.03 15.06
CA ASN A 369 13.93 18.71 13.64
C ASN A 369 13.37 17.30 13.44
N VAL A 370 13.81 16.35 14.26
CA VAL A 370 13.31 14.97 14.23
C VAL A 370 11.82 14.93 14.56
N LYS A 371 11.36 15.64 15.60
CA LYS A 371 9.94 15.71 15.95
C LYS A 371 9.10 16.37 14.85
N GLU A 372 9.65 17.38 14.18
CA GLU A 372 8.98 18.02 13.04
C GLU A 372 8.84 17.07 11.85
N PHE A 373 9.90 16.33 11.55
CA PHE A 373 9.88 15.26 10.55
C PHE A 373 8.79 14.21 10.86
N ILE A 374 8.68 13.76 12.11
CA ILE A 374 7.64 12.81 12.55
C ILE A 374 6.23 13.38 12.29
N LYS A 375 5.95 14.64 12.64
CA LYS A 375 4.66 15.29 12.35
C LYS A 375 4.32 15.23 10.87
N ASN A 376 5.29 15.58 10.01
CA ASN A 376 5.10 15.60 8.57
C ASN A 376 4.79 14.19 8.02
N ARG A 377 5.47 13.15 8.52
CA ARG A 377 5.16 11.77 8.14
C ARG A 377 3.75 11.35 8.53
N PHE A 378 3.31 11.63 9.76
CA PHE A 378 1.92 11.37 10.17
C PHE A 378 0.90 12.12 9.29
N ASN A 379 1.16 13.40 9.00
CA ASN A 379 0.32 14.20 8.11
C ASN A 379 0.22 13.60 6.70
N ASN A 380 1.33 13.08 6.17
CA ASN A 380 1.37 12.44 4.86
C ASN A 380 0.62 11.09 4.88
N SER A 381 0.76 10.28 5.94
CA SER A 381 -0.02 9.06 6.14
C SER A 381 -1.53 9.33 6.15
N LEU A 382 -1.98 10.36 6.88
CA LEU A 382 -3.39 10.76 6.91
C LEU A 382 -3.87 11.25 5.53
N ALA A 383 -3.09 12.11 4.87
CA ALA A 383 -3.43 12.64 3.55
C ALA A 383 -3.52 11.53 2.49
N ALA A 384 -2.66 10.50 2.57
CA ALA A 384 -2.64 9.38 1.62
C ALA A 384 -3.92 8.52 1.64
N ILE A 385 -4.67 8.55 2.75
CA ILE A 385 -6.00 7.92 2.86
C ILE A 385 -7.16 8.92 2.76
N GLY A 386 -6.87 10.18 2.41
CA GLY A 386 -7.87 11.23 2.20
C GLY A 386 -8.39 11.88 3.49
N LEU A 387 -7.65 11.81 4.60
CA LEU A 387 -7.94 12.53 5.83
C LEU A 387 -7.17 13.86 5.91
N PRO A 388 -7.70 14.86 6.64
CA PRO A 388 -7.00 16.11 6.83
C PRO A 388 -5.70 15.91 7.63
N ARG A 389 -4.71 16.74 7.33
CA ARG A 389 -3.50 16.91 8.15
C ARG A 389 -3.89 17.51 9.49
N ILE A 390 -3.35 16.97 10.60
CA ILE A 390 -3.73 17.38 11.96
C ILE A 390 -2.62 18.12 12.70
N PHE A 391 -1.37 17.98 12.25
CA PHE A 391 -0.24 18.69 12.84
C PHE A 391 0.11 19.91 12.00
N GLU A 392 0.28 21.06 12.65
CA GLU A 392 0.96 22.19 12.02
C GLU A 392 2.46 21.89 11.92
N VAL A 393 3.04 22.20 10.76
CA VAL A 393 4.45 21.94 10.47
C VAL A 393 5.22 23.22 10.10
N SER A 394 6.49 23.28 10.50
CA SER A 394 7.46 24.30 10.14
C SER A 394 8.23 23.89 8.90
N GLU A 395 7.95 24.53 7.76
CA GLU A 395 8.63 24.24 6.48
C GLU A 395 10.15 24.42 6.59
N ALA A 396 10.62 25.42 7.35
CA ALA A 396 12.05 25.68 7.52
C ALA A 396 12.78 24.53 8.23
N LEU A 397 12.15 23.90 9.24
CA LEU A 397 12.75 22.75 9.93
C LEU A 397 12.68 21.47 9.09
N LEU A 398 11.63 21.33 8.26
CA LEU A 398 11.49 20.19 7.37
C LEU A 398 12.54 20.19 6.26
N GLU A 399 12.89 21.36 5.71
CA GLU A 399 13.93 21.51 4.68
C GLU A 399 15.29 20.92 5.14
N GLU A 400 15.59 20.99 6.43
CA GLU A 400 16.81 20.39 7.01
C GLU A 400 16.81 18.85 7.00
N THR A 401 15.65 18.23 6.81
CA THR A 401 15.46 16.76 6.74
C THR A 401 15.09 16.24 5.35
N ASP A 402 14.86 17.11 4.36
CA ASP A 402 14.46 16.74 2.99
C ASP A 402 15.47 15.81 2.29
N TRP A 403 16.74 15.86 2.68
CA TRP A 403 17.76 14.97 2.15
C TRP A 403 17.44 13.50 2.43
N PHE A 404 16.76 13.19 3.55
CA PHE A 404 16.39 11.82 3.91
C PHE A 404 15.35 11.27 2.94
N ASP A 405 14.28 12.04 2.70
CA ASP A 405 13.25 11.65 1.74
C ASP A 405 13.83 11.52 0.33
N ASN A 406 14.82 12.32 -0.04
CA ASN A 406 15.50 12.16 -1.33
C ASN A 406 16.29 10.83 -1.43
N GLU A 407 16.93 10.36 -0.36
CA GLU A 407 17.63 9.06 -0.37
C GLU A 407 16.65 7.88 -0.36
N VAL A 408 15.53 8.00 0.35
CA VAL A 408 14.53 6.92 0.50
C VAL A 408 13.53 6.86 -0.68
N ILE A 409 13.07 8.01 -1.20
CA ILE A 409 11.99 8.13 -2.21
C ILE A 409 12.51 8.19 -3.65
N ALA A 410 13.78 8.53 -3.91
CA ALA A 410 14.32 8.70 -5.27
C ALA A 410 14.21 7.46 -6.19
N THR A 411 13.70 6.33 -5.68
CA THR A 411 13.34 5.14 -6.45
C THR A 411 11.97 5.20 -7.13
N LYS A 412 11.05 6.14 -6.83
CA LYS A 412 9.70 6.14 -7.45
C LYS A 412 9.45 7.12 -8.59
N HIS A 413 10.07 8.31 -8.61
CA HIS A 413 9.69 9.37 -9.58
C HIS A 413 10.75 9.80 -10.59
N VAL A 414 12.00 9.38 -10.43
CA VAL A 414 13.03 9.56 -11.44
C VAL A 414 13.63 8.21 -11.73
N ASP A 415 13.03 7.53 -12.70
CA ASP A 415 13.79 6.61 -13.53
C ASP A 415 14.52 5.51 -12.71
N PHE A 416 13.72 4.65 -12.07
CA PHE A 416 14.19 3.40 -11.44
C PHE A 416 15.05 2.54 -12.40
N PHE A 417 14.99 2.83 -13.71
CA PHE A 417 15.78 2.22 -14.77
C PHE A 417 17.08 2.97 -15.14
N HIS A 418 17.32 4.21 -14.68
CA HIS A 418 18.50 5.00 -15.06
C HIS A 418 19.54 5.22 -13.97
N LYS A 419 19.20 5.12 -12.69
CA LYS A 419 20.23 4.91 -11.67
C LYS A 419 20.49 3.41 -11.57
N ARG A 420 21.51 2.94 -12.30
CA ARG A 420 22.22 1.73 -11.88
C ARG A 420 22.53 1.93 -10.40
N SER A 421 21.84 1.18 -9.54
CA SER A 421 22.31 0.88 -8.19
C SER A 421 23.82 0.68 -8.31
N ILE A 422 24.59 1.34 -7.46
CA ILE A 422 26.02 1.09 -7.39
C ILE A 422 26.12 -0.41 -7.14
N ASN A 423 26.48 -1.15 -8.20
CA ASN A 423 26.45 -2.60 -8.21
C ASN A 423 27.26 -3.09 -7.01
N TYR A 424 26.58 -3.50 -5.95
CA TYR A 424 27.17 -4.39 -4.99
C TYR A 424 27.40 -5.69 -5.76
N ASN A 425 28.66 -5.99 -6.03
CA ASN A 425 29.06 -7.27 -6.59
C ASN A 425 28.54 -8.33 -5.61
N LYS A 426 27.39 -8.96 -5.94
CA LYS A 426 26.94 -10.17 -5.27
C LYS A 426 28.10 -11.15 -5.33
N ARG A 427 28.78 -11.36 -4.20
CA ARG A 427 29.66 -12.52 -4.05
C ARG A 427 28.75 -13.74 -4.09
N SER A 428 28.64 -14.34 -5.26
CA SER A 428 28.01 -15.64 -5.44
C SER A 428 28.88 -16.68 -4.74
N ALA A 429 28.72 -16.84 -3.43
CA ALA A 429 29.10 -18.09 -2.78
C ALA A 429 28.05 -19.12 -3.24
N SER A 430 28.48 -20.08 -4.07
CA SER A 430 27.62 -21.19 -4.47
C SER A 430 27.36 -22.06 -3.24
N VAL A 431 26.10 -22.16 -2.80
CA VAL A 431 25.69 -23.17 -1.82
C VAL A 431 25.89 -24.55 -2.47
N THR A 432 26.71 -25.38 -1.86
CA THR A 432 27.00 -26.74 -2.32
C THR A 432 26.10 -27.75 -1.62
N SER A 433 26.03 -28.99 -2.13
CA SER A 433 25.26 -30.07 -1.47
C SER A 433 25.72 -30.32 -0.04
N ASP A 434 26.99 -30.05 0.25
CA ASP A 434 27.61 -30.26 1.56
C ASP A 434 27.18 -29.20 2.59
N ASP A 435 26.58 -28.09 2.13
CA ASP A 435 26.02 -27.05 3.00
C ASP A 435 24.56 -27.34 3.40
N LEU A 436 23.92 -28.34 2.77
CA LEU A 436 22.49 -28.65 2.92
C LEU A 436 22.23 -30.00 3.61
N PHE A 437 23.27 -30.78 3.96
CA PHE A 437 23.14 -32.11 4.58
C PHE A 437 24.15 -32.37 5.70
#